data_AF-A0A938M6H5-F1
#
_entry.id   AF-A0A938M6H5-F1
#
_cell.length_a   1.000
_cell.length_b   1.000
_cell.length_c   1.000
_cell.angle_alpha   90.00
_cell.angle_beta   90.00
_cell.angle_gamma   90.00
#
_symmetry.space_group_name_H-M   'P 1'
#
loop_
_entity.id
_entity.type
_entity.pdbx_description
1 polymer ?
#
loop_
_entity_poly.entity_id
_entity_poly.type
_entity_poly.pdbx_seq_one_letter_code
_entity_poly.pdbx_strand_id
1 'polypeptide(L)'
;MTPSKRFLACMRFQPVDRPPLWEWGPWPSTLRRWQREALGQGAQPPQFAQCDAKVLCGVDLWMLPRYPVEVLAQDDQFVTRRTERGIVERVPKSPDEMTMPAHLEFPVKDRADWEALKRRFDAATPGRLPPDWPQRCSRWR
;
A
#
# COMPACT_ATOMS: atom_id res chain seq x y z
N MET A 1 2.38 15.35 -23.48
CA MET A 1 2.29 13.87 -23.58
C MET A 1 1.22 13.35 -22.62
N THR A 2 0.53 12.23 -22.91
CA THR A 2 -0.43 11.64 -21.95
C THR A 2 0.31 10.94 -20.79
N PRO A 3 -0.29 10.80 -19.60
CA PRO A 3 0.35 10.12 -18.46
C PRO A 3 0.86 8.70 -18.78
N SER A 4 0.07 7.90 -19.49
CA SER A 4 0.47 6.55 -19.92
C SER A 4 1.68 6.58 -20.86
N LYS A 5 1.67 7.44 -21.88
CA LYS A 5 2.81 7.60 -22.81
C LYS A 5 4.06 8.08 -22.06
N ARG A 6 3.91 9.01 -21.11
CA ARG A 6 5.00 9.52 -20.27
C ARG A 6 5.63 8.42 -19.43
N PHE A 7 4.81 7.64 -18.74
CA PHE A 7 5.27 6.52 -17.92
C PHE A 7 6.04 5.50 -18.76
N LEU A 8 5.48 5.05 -19.89
CA LEU A 8 6.13 4.06 -20.75
C LEU A 8 7.42 4.58 -21.38
N ALA A 9 7.46 5.83 -21.84
CA ALA A 9 8.68 6.45 -22.37
C ALA A 9 9.76 6.57 -21.30
N CYS A 10 9.39 6.99 -20.08
CA CYS A 10 10.29 7.07 -18.93
C CYS A 10 10.88 5.70 -18.58
N MET A 11 10.06 4.64 -18.48
CA MET A 11 10.52 3.27 -18.19
C MET A 11 11.39 2.67 -19.31
N ARG A 12 11.33 3.24 -20.52
CA ARG A 12 12.11 2.84 -21.70
C ARG A 12 13.32 3.75 -21.98
N PHE A 13 13.62 4.69 -21.07
CA PHE A 13 14.71 5.65 -21.22
C PHE A 13 14.60 6.51 -22.50
N GLN A 14 13.37 6.84 -22.90
CA GLN A 14 13.08 7.71 -24.03
C GLN A 14 12.87 9.16 -23.58
N PRO A 15 13.00 10.16 -24.47
CA PRO A 15 12.69 11.55 -24.14
C PRO A 15 11.25 11.72 -23.64
N VAL A 16 11.09 12.53 -22.59
CA VAL A 16 9.79 12.87 -21.98
C VAL A 16 9.66 14.39 -21.82
N ASP A 17 8.42 14.89 -21.77
CA ASP A 17 8.14 16.32 -21.52
C ASP A 17 8.42 16.71 -20.05
N ARG A 18 8.22 15.78 -19.12
CA ARG A 18 8.68 15.79 -17.73
C ARG A 18 8.68 14.37 -17.14
N PRO A 19 9.35 14.09 -16.02
CA PRO A 19 9.19 12.83 -15.30
C PRO A 19 7.73 12.61 -14.84
N PRO A 20 7.24 11.35 -14.80
CA PRO A 20 5.99 11.02 -14.12
C PRO A 20 6.02 11.47 -12.66
N LEU A 21 4.95 12.10 -12.19
CA LEU A 21 4.80 12.55 -10.80
C LEU A 21 3.74 11.71 -10.10
N TRP A 22 4.14 10.92 -9.09
CA TRP A 22 3.25 10.16 -8.23
C TRP A 22 3.60 10.43 -6.77
N GLU A 23 2.65 11.00 -6.03
CA GLU A 23 2.80 11.30 -4.61
C GLU A 23 2.07 10.28 -3.74
N TRP A 24 2.56 10.06 -2.52
CA TRP A 24 1.99 9.08 -1.59
C TRP A 24 0.77 9.57 -0.81
N GLY A 25 0.52 10.87 -0.80
CA GLY A 25 -0.51 11.45 0.05
C GLY A 25 0.04 11.99 1.36
N PRO A 26 -0.63 12.99 1.96
CA PRO A 26 -0.40 13.32 3.36
C PRO A 26 -0.81 12.14 4.25
N TRP A 27 -0.28 12.12 5.47
CA TRP A 27 -0.76 11.19 6.49
C TRP A 27 -2.26 11.40 6.73
N PRO A 28 -3.04 10.33 6.98
CA PRO A 28 -4.47 10.45 7.23
C PRO A 28 -4.83 11.45 8.34
N SER A 29 -4.04 11.52 9.42
CA SER A 29 -4.22 12.50 10.50
C SER A 29 -4.02 13.93 10.01
N THR A 30 -2.95 14.19 9.27
CA THR A 30 -2.68 15.49 8.63
C THR A 30 -3.78 15.88 7.65
N LEU A 31 -4.24 14.94 6.80
CA LEU A 31 -5.32 15.21 5.85
C LEU A 31 -6.61 15.60 6.57
N ARG A 32 -7.02 14.83 7.59
CA ARG A 32 -8.19 15.15 8.42
C ARG A 32 -8.06 16.53 9.05
N ARG A 33 -6.87 16.87 9.55
CA ARG A 33 -6.61 18.19 10.14
C ARG A 33 -6.81 19.30 9.11
N TRP A 34 -6.17 19.20 7.95
CA TRP A 34 -6.29 20.21 6.88
C TRP A 34 -7.71 20.36 6.35
N GLN A 35 -8.45 19.25 6.21
CA GLN A 35 -9.86 19.26 5.79
C GLN A 35 -10.75 20.04 6.76
N ARG A 36 -10.48 19.97 8.08
CA ARG A 36 -11.18 20.75 9.09
C ARG A 36 -10.74 22.21 9.13
N GLU A 37 -9.46 22.49 8.91
CA GLU A 37 -8.87 23.83 9.05
C GLU A 37 -9.18 24.75 7.87
N ALA A 38 -8.96 24.30 6.64
CA ALA A 38 -9.01 25.17 5.46
C ALA A 38 -9.35 24.48 4.13
N LEU A 39 -9.07 23.17 4.02
CA LEU A 39 -9.17 22.44 2.76
C LEU A 39 -10.62 22.07 2.41
N GLY A 40 -11.48 21.90 3.40
CA GLY A 40 -12.87 21.46 3.24
C GLY A 40 -13.03 19.93 3.28
N GLN A 41 -14.20 19.47 3.71
CA GLN A 41 -14.48 18.04 3.88
C GLN A 41 -14.37 17.29 2.55
N GLY A 42 -13.59 16.20 2.52
CA GLY A 42 -13.42 15.36 1.33
C GLY A 42 -12.48 15.92 0.26
N ALA A 43 -11.99 17.16 0.41
CA ALA A 43 -11.02 17.73 -0.51
C ALA A 43 -9.62 17.15 -0.31
N GLN A 44 -8.84 17.11 -1.39
CA GLN A 44 -7.44 16.68 -1.42
C GLN A 44 -6.54 17.91 -1.61
N PRO A 45 -5.29 17.89 -1.13
CA PRO A 45 -4.39 19.01 -1.36
C PRO A 45 -4.25 19.32 -2.86
N PRO A 46 -4.31 20.59 -3.28
CA PRO A 46 -4.37 20.95 -4.71
C PRO A 46 -3.15 20.48 -5.51
N GLN A 47 -2.02 20.23 -4.86
CA GLN A 47 -0.81 19.69 -5.48
C GLN A 47 -1.04 18.31 -6.10
N PHE A 48 -1.99 17.51 -5.59
CA PHE A 48 -2.32 16.20 -6.17
C PHE A 48 -2.97 16.32 -7.55
N ALA A 49 -3.56 17.46 -7.90
CA ALA A 49 -4.07 17.69 -9.26
C ALA A 49 -2.95 17.75 -10.32
N GLN A 50 -1.69 17.91 -9.90
CA GLN A 50 -0.53 17.91 -10.78
C GLN A 50 0.08 16.50 -10.98
N CYS A 51 -0.33 15.54 -10.15
CA CYS A 51 0.13 14.16 -10.24
C CYS A 51 -0.43 13.46 -11.48
N ASP A 52 0.38 12.58 -12.06
CA ASP A 52 -0.05 11.69 -13.13
C ASP A 52 -1.00 10.62 -12.59
N ALA A 53 -2.03 10.29 -13.37
CA ALA A 53 -2.91 9.19 -13.02
C ALA A 53 -2.12 7.87 -12.92
N LYS A 54 -2.36 7.11 -11.85
CA LYS A 54 -1.79 5.79 -11.63
C LYS A 54 -2.89 4.75 -11.68
N VAL A 55 -2.78 3.79 -12.60
CA VAL A 55 -3.71 2.67 -12.71
C VAL A 55 -2.98 1.41 -12.25
N LEU A 56 -3.43 0.83 -11.14
CA LEU A 56 -2.95 -0.46 -10.67
C LEU A 56 -3.71 -1.58 -11.36
N CYS A 57 -2.99 -2.64 -11.73
CA CYS A 57 -3.58 -3.74 -12.47
C CYS A 57 -4.43 -4.68 -11.60
N GLY A 58 -4.27 -4.60 -10.27
CA GLY A 58 -5.06 -5.37 -9.30
C GLY A 58 -4.53 -6.79 -9.06
N VAL A 59 -3.33 -7.11 -9.56
CA VAL A 59 -2.64 -8.37 -9.25
C VAL A 59 -2.19 -8.35 -7.79
N ASP A 60 -2.53 -9.38 -7.02
CA ASP A 60 -2.07 -9.54 -5.63
C ASP A 60 -0.64 -10.08 -5.59
N LEU A 61 0.32 -9.17 -5.41
CA LEU A 61 1.74 -9.48 -5.31
C LEU A 61 2.20 -9.86 -3.89
N TRP A 62 1.26 -10.03 -2.95
CA TRP A 62 1.58 -10.22 -1.54
C TRP A 62 1.48 -11.69 -1.08
N MET A 63 1.48 -11.95 0.22
CA MET A 63 1.35 -13.31 0.75
C MET A 63 -0.06 -13.87 0.56
N LEU A 64 -0.14 -15.10 0.03
CA LEU A 64 -1.36 -15.90 -0.03
C LEU A 64 -1.11 -17.30 0.57
N PRO A 65 -1.87 -17.70 1.61
CA PRO A 65 -2.75 -16.85 2.40
C PRO A 65 -1.95 -15.80 3.18
N ARG A 66 -2.62 -14.69 3.55
CA ARG A 66 -2.10 -13.73 4.54
C ARG A 66 -2.04 -14.36 5.93
N TYR A 67 -1.28 -13.79 6.86
CA TYR A 67 -1.42 -14.16 8.27
C TYR A 67 -2.77 -13.65 8.81
N PRO A 68 -3.41 -14.36 9.76
CA PRO A 68 -4.58 -13.84 10.43
C PRO A 68 -4.19 -12.57 11.21
N VAL A 69 -4.99 -11.52 11.04
CA VAL A 69 -4.88 -10.31 11.85
C VAL A 69 -5.49 -10.60 13.20
N GLU A 70 -4.74 -10.38 14.27
CA GLU A 70 -5.14 -10.75 15.62
C GLU A 70 -4.66 -9.71 16.63
N VAL A 71 -5.54 -9.29 17.55
CA VAL A 71 -5.15 -8.46 18.69
C VAL A 71 -4.64 -9.38 19.79
N LEU A 72 -3.39 -9.19 20.19
CA LEU A 72 -2.71 -10.00 21.20
C LEU A 72 -2.83 -9.38 22.60
N ALA A 73 -2.83 -8.05 22.67
CA ALA A 73 -3.04 -7.29 23.90
C ALA A 73 -3.49 -5.86 23.58
N GLN A 74 -4.14 -5.19 24.52
CA GLN A 74 -4.43 -3.76 24.42
C GLN A 74 -4.52 -3.13 25.81
N ASP A 75 -4.11 -1.87 25.89
CA ASP A 75 -4.24 -0.98 27.06
C ASP A 75 -5.03 0.28 26.66
N ASP A 76 -5.14 1.29 27.52
CA ASP A 76 -5.92 2.50 27.22
C ASP A 76 -5.36 3.30 26.02
N GLN A 77 -4.07 3.18 25.74
CA GLN A 77 -3.37 3.98 24.74
C GLN A 77 -2.94 3.16 23.51
N PHE A 78 -2.66 1.87 23.65
CA PHE A 78 -2.02 1.05 22.63
C PHE A 78 -2.74 -0.28 22.37
N VAL A 79 -2.49 -0.82 21.18
CA VAL A 79 -2.87 -2.16 20.74
C VAL A 79 -1.62 -2.88 20.26
N THR A 80 -1.37 -4.06 20.81
CA THR A 80 -0.40 -5.01 20.28
C THR A 80 -1.14 -6.02 19.42
N ARG A 81 -0.76 -6.14 18.15
CA ARG A 81 -1.42 -7.01 17.18
C ARG A 81 -0.45 -7.74 16.28
N ARG A 82 -0.86 -8.89 15.77
CA ARG A 82 -0.26 -9.51 14.59
C ARG A 82 -0.93 -8.93 13.33
N THR A 83 -0.11 -8.47 12.39
CA THR A 83 -0.57 -7.95 11.09
C THR A 83 -0.79 -9.07 10.09
N GLU A 84 -1.42 -8.76 8.95
CA GLU A 84 -1.52 -9.68 7.81
C GLU A 84 -0.15 -10.10 7.25
N ARG A 85 0.91 -9.36 7.63
CA ARG A 85 2.31 -9.65 7.29
C ARG A 85 2.97 -10.63 8.26
N GLY A 86 2.28 -11.07 9.30
CA GLY A 86 2.82 -11.93 10.36
C GLY A 86 3.68 -11.17 11.39
N ILE A 87 3.88 -9.87 11.20
CA ILE A 87 4.64 -9.01 12.14
C ILE A 87 3.77 -8.71 13.35
N VAL A 88 4.32 -8.90 14.55
CA VAL A 88 3.72 -8.41 15.79
C VAL A 88 4.22 -6.99 16.02
N GLU A 89 3.29 -6.05 16.13
CA GLU A 89 3.56 -4.63 16.32
C GLU A 89 2.67 -4.05 17.42
N ARG A 90 3.19 -3.03 18.11
CA ARG A 90 2.41 -2.18 19.04
C ARG A 90 2.21 -0.81 18.40
N VAL A 91 0.96 -0.38 18.33
CA VAL A 91 0.54 0.90 17.73
C VAL A 91 -0.41 1.64 18.68
N PRO A 92 -0.42 2.99 18.66
CA PRO A 92 -1.42 3.75 19.41
C PRO A 92 -2.83 3.47 18.88
N LYS A 93 -3.82 3.52 19.76
CA LYS A 93 -5.24 3.40 19.43
C LYS A 93 -5.75 4.61 18.65
N SER A 94 -5.23 5.78 18.96
CA SER A 94 -5.65 7.03 18.35
C SER A 94 -5.26 7.05 16.86
N PRO A 95 -6.21 7.27 15.94
CA PRO A 95 -5.90 7.41 14.52
C PRO A 95 -5.14 8.71 14.22
N ASP A 96 -5.16 9.68 15.15
CA ASP A 96 -4.51 10.97 15.02
C ASP A 96 -3.06 10.96 15.55
N GLU A 97 -2.71 9.99 16.40
CA GLU A 97 -1.34 9.76 16.90
C GLU A 97 -0.58 8.77 16.02
N MET A 98 -0.73 8.90 14.71
CA MET A 98 0.01 8.04 13.80
C MET A 98 1.51 8.21 14.09
N THR A 99 2.21 7.10 14.23
CA THR A 99 3.65 7.05 14.52
C THR A 99 4.21 5.75 13.96
N MET A 100 5.53 5.63 13.91
CA MET A 100 6.16 4.37 13.54
C MET A 100 5.75 3.29 14.56
N PRO A 101 5.19 2.15 14.11
CA PRO A 101 4.87 1.05 15.01
C PRO A 101 6.11 0.55 15.74
N ALA A 102 5.95 0.16 17.00
CA ALA A 102 6.98 -0.60 17.69
C ALA A 102 6.89 -2.06 17.20
N HIS A 103 7.83 -2.48 16.35
CA HIS A 103 7.93 -3.86 15.88
C HIS A 103 8.50 -4.74 16.99
N LEU A 104 7.70 -5.70 17.46
CA LEU A 104 8.05 -6.57 18.58
C LEU A 104 8.59 -7.92 18.10
N GLU A 105 8.01 -8.46 17.03
CA GLU A 105 8.38 -9.77 16.51
C GLU A 105 8.13 -9.85 15.00
N PHE A 106 9.05 -10.51 14.28
CA PHE A 106 8.93 -10.78 12.85
C PHE A 106 8.70 -12.28 12.62
N PRO A 107 7.98 -12.66 11.54
CA PRO A 107 7.70 -14.06 11.23
C PRO A 107 8.91 -14.82 10.67
N VAL A 108 10.03 -14.14 10.41
CA VAL A 108 11.28 -14.73 9.90
C VAL A 108 12.39 -14.40 10.87
N LYS A 109 12.88 -15.41 11.58
CA LYS A 109 14.00 -15.33 12.53
C LYS A 109 15.20 -16.13 12.04
N ASP A 110 14.93 -17.15 11.23
CA ASP A 110 15.96 -18.00 10.64
C ASP A 110 15.65 -18.39 9.18
N ARG A 111 16.50 -19.27 8.64
CA ARG A 111 16.35 -19.75 7.27
C ARG A 111 15.14 -20.66 7.10
N ALA A 112 14.79 -21.45 8.10
CA ALA A 112 13.63 -22.35 8.03
C ALA A 112 12.33 -21.54 7.96
N ASP A 113 12.22 -20.48 8.76
CA ASP A 113 11.10 -19.54 8.70
C ASP A 113 10.97 -18.90 7.31
N TRP A 114 12.09 -18.50 6.71
CA TRP A 114 12.09 -17.93 5.36
C TRP A 114 11.57 -18.93 4.32
N GLU A 115 12.05 -20.18 4.33
CA GLU A 115 11.59 -21.19 3.38
C GLU A 115 10.09 -21.51 3.58
N ALA A 116 9.59 -21.42 4.81
CA ALA A 116 8.16 -21.54 5.08
C ALA A 116 7.36 -20.33 4.56
N LEU A 117 7.82 -19.10 4.81
CA LEU A 117 7.19 -17.86 4.36
C LEU A 117 7.14 -17.78 2.83
N LYS A 118 8.24 -18.14 2.16
CA LYS A 118 8.43 -18.06 0.70
C LYS A 118 7.31 -18.77 -0.07
N ARG A 119 6.77 -19.88 0.46
CA ARG A 119 5.66 -20.63 -0.15
C ARG A 119 4.41 -19.78 -0.35
N ARG A 120 4.20 -18.74 0.47
CA ARG A 120 3.06 -17.80 0.34
C ARG A 120 3.17 -16.86 -0.86
N PHE A 121 4.31 -16.82 -1.55
CA PHE A 121 4.58 -15.95 -2.69
C PHE A 121 4.58 -16.70 -4.04
N ASP A 122 3.98 -17.89 -4.10
CA ASP A 122 3.83 -18.60 -5.36
C ASP A 122 2.93 -17.82 -6.33
N ALA A 123 3.48 -17.47 -7.51
CA ALA A 123 2.80 -16.74 -8.56
C ALA A 123 1.64 -17.55 -9.19
N ALA A 124 1.67 -18.89 -9.09
CA ALA A 124 0.61 -19.76 -9.58
C ALA A 124 -0.57 -19.90 -8.61
N THR A 125 -0.48 -19.32 -7.40
CA THR A 125 -1.56 -19.41 -6.40
C THR A 125 -2.87 -18.86 -6.97
N PRO A 126 -3.99 -19.61 -6.92
CA PRO A 126 -5.29 -19.09 -7.32
C PRO A 126 -5.67 -17.83 -6.52
N GLY A 127 -6.28 -16.85 -7.20
CA GLY A 127 -6.64 -15.56 -6.58
C GLY A 127 -5.59 -14.44 -6.71
N ARG A 128 -4.46 -14.71 -7.36
CA ARG A 128 -3.46 -13.67 -7.73
C ARG A 128 -4.03 -12.64 -8.70
N LEU A 129 -4.81 -13.08 -9.68
CA LEU A 129 -5.43 -12.23 -10.69
C LEU A 129 -6.86 -11.89 -10.26
N PRO A 130 -7.31 -10.65 -10.46
CA PRO A 130 -8.69 -10.27 -10.16
C PRO A 130 -9.67 -10.96 -11.13
N PRO A 131 -10.94 -11.18 -10.73
CA PRO A 131 -11.92 -11.86 -11.58
C PRO A 131 -12.16 -11.21 -12.94
N ASP A 132 -11.96 -9.89 -13.04
CA ASP A 132 -12.11 -9.08 -14.27
C ASP A 132 -10.78 -8.89 -15.04
N TRP A 133 -9.79 -9.76 -14.82
CA TRP A 133 -8.47 -9.65 -15.44
C TRP A 133 -8.50 -9.58 -16.98
N PRO A 134 -9.28 -10.41 -17.71
CA PRO A 134 -9.36 -10.32 -19.17
C PRO A 134 -9.85 -8.93 -19.67
N GLN A 135 -10.84 -8.35 -19.00
CA GLN A 135 -11.41 -7.04 -19.33
C GLN A 135 -10.43 -5.91 -19.03
N ARG A 136 -9.64 -6.05 -17.96
CA ARG A 136 -8.54 -5.12 -17.67
C ARG A 136 -7.48 -5.16 -18.77
N CYS A 137 -7.06 -6.35 -19.20
CA CYS A 137 -6.09 -6.51 -20.28
C CYS A 137 -6.57 -5.92 -21.61
N SER A 138 -7.85 -6.05 -21.97
CA SER A 138 -8.36 -5.44 -23.21
C SER A 138 -8.35 -3.91 -23.20
N ARG A 139 -8.47 -3.28 -22.02
CA ARG A 139 -8.44 -1.82 -21.86
C ARG A 139 -7.04 -1.20 -21.95
N TRP A 140 -5.99 -2.00 -21.75
CA TRP A 140 -4.60 -1.53 -21.72
C TRP A 140 -3.78 -1.94 -22.93
N ARG A 141 -4.40 -2.58 -23.93
CA ARG A 141 -3.80 -2.73 -25.27
C ARG A 141 -3.74 -1.38 -25.96
#